data_AF-A0AAP4D191-F1
#
_entry.id   AF-A0AAP4D191-F1
#
_cell.length_a   1.000
_cell.length_b   1.000
_cell.length_c   1.000
_cell.angle_alpha   90.00
_cell.angle_beta   90.00
_cell.angle_gamma   90.00
#
_symmetry.space_group_name_H-M   'P 1'
#
loop_
_entity.id
_entity.type
_entity.pdbx_description
1 polymer ?
#
loop_
_entity_poly.entity_id
_entity_poly.type
_entity_poly.pdbx_seq_one_letter_code
_entity_poly.pdbx_strand_id
1 'polypeptide(L)'
;MRGLCIGLAATSILLVAGCQAKAPLTQVVYRFDDHRYLELKGWDCEGELWYTDTQKGIHSQPFFQFYRIFPKKFEHPSQRYIAIPNWEVDGFMVSKDYGQTWEGVGFSPGENEPNGDNRPPREDAVSFTVVNDQAFLQTKHRLYMSSKPFDDPRILPGGPGIKYRLDSGEPDEITPEYPGWAWGLIYFTKEGLEGKVVRHESNYQDLPDKTPEVKGYTGWDHMRCDMDAGR
;
A
#
# COMPACT_ATOMS: atom_id res chain seq x y z
N MET A 1 22.69 -84.12 18.26
CA MET A 1 22.39 -83.34 17.04
C MET A 1 21.20 -82.43 17.29
N ARG A 2 21.46 -81.11 17.20
CA ARG A 2 20.61 -80.01 16.69
C ARG A 2 20.73 -78.81 17.64
N GLY A 3 21.67 -77.94 17.27
CA GLY A 3 21.82 -76.62 17.87
C GLY A 3 20.66 -75.73 17.47
N LEU A 4 20.14 -74.98 18.44
CA LEU A 4 19.12 -73.97 18.25
C LEU A 4 19.85 -72.63 18.15
N CYS A 5 20.00 -72.11 16.93
CA CYS A 5 20.53 -70.78 16.69
C CYS A 5 19.50 -69.74 17.16
N ILE A 6 19.84 -69.00 18.20
CA ILE A 6 19.10 -67.85 18.70
C ILE A 6 19.31 -66.71 17.69
N GLY A 7 18.26 -66.34 16.96
CA GLY A 7 18.25 -65.18 16.09
C GLY A 7 18.16 -63.89 16.90
N LEU A 8 19.20 -63.06 16.84
CA LEU A 8 19.18 -61.68 17.31
C LEU A 8 18.37 -60.82 16.33
N ALA A 9 17.13 -60.48 16.69
CA ALA A 9 16.36 -59.47 15.99
C ALA A 9 16.81 -58.08 16.45
N ALA A 10 17.65 -57.42 15.66
CA ALA A 10 18.01 -56.02 15.87
C ALA A 10 16.80 -55.13 15.54
N THR A 11 16.21 -54.52 16.57
CA THR A 11 15.12 -53.56 16.42
C THR A 11 15.71 -52.21 16.03
N SER A 12 15.64 -51.87 14.75
CA SER A 12 16.04 -50.56 14.23
C SER A 12 15.06 -49.49 14.71
N ILE A 13 15.43 -48.74 15.75
CA ILE A 13 14.69 -47.55 16.18
C ILE A 13 14.98 -46.44 15.17
N LEU A 14 14.05 -46.22 14.24
CA LEU A 14 14.04 -45.04 13.38
C LEU A 14 13.73 -43.81 14.26
N LEU A 15 14.75 -43.05 14.63
CA LEU A 15 14.60 -41.70 15.16
C LEU A 15 14.13 -40.81 14.01
N VAL A 16 12.81 -40.65 13.87
CA VAL A 16 12.23 -39.61 13.03
C VAL A 16 12.48 -38.29 13.76
N ALA A 17 13.59 -37.62 13.43
CA ALA A 17 13.77 -36.22 13.74
C ALA A 17 12.73 -35.44 12.94
N GLY A 18 11.53 -35.28 13.50
CA GLY A 18 10.51 -34.42 12.93
C GLY A 18 11.08 -33.00 12.90
N CYS A 19 11.46 -32.52 11.71
CA CYS A 19 11.53 -31.09 11.46
C CYS A 19 10.10 -30.54 11.67
N GLN A 20 9.76 -30.19 12.90
CA GLN A 20 8.61 -29.35 13.15
C GLN A 20 8.99 -27.96 12.66
N ALA A 21 8.59 -27.61 11.43
CA ALA A 21 8.62 -26.23 10.99
C ALA A 21 7.81 -25.42 12.01
N LYS A 22 8.50 -24.53 12.74
CA LYS A 22 7.87 -23.62 13.70
C LYS A 22 6.83 -22.79 12.92
N ALA A 23 5.66 -22.55 13.49
CA ALA A 23 4.64 -21.76 12.79
C ALA A 23 5.12 -20.30 12.63
N PRO A 24 4.81 -19.61 11.51
CA PRO A 24 5.17 -18.21 11.34
C PRO A 24 4.52 -17.37 12.45
N LEU A 25 5.31 -16.47 13.04
CA LEU A 25 4.87 -15.60 14.13
C LEU A 25 4.09 -14.42 13.56
N THR A 26 3.05 -13.99 14.28
CA THR A 26 2.35 -12.72 14.01
C THR A 26 2.90 -11.61 14.91
N GLN A 27 3.26 -10.48 14.30
CA GLN A 27 3.75 -9.28 15.00
C GLN A 27 2.91 -8.07 14.61
N VAL A 28 2.56 -7.21 15.56
CA VAL A 28 2.01 -5.88 15.23
C VAL A 28 3.14 -5.00 14.73
N VAL A 29 3.14 -4.72 13.42
CA VAL A 29 4.23 -3.98 12.76
C VAL A 29 3.94 -2.49 12.59
N TYR A 30 2.69 -2.09 12.76
CA TYR A 30 2.29 -0.69 12.72
C TYR A 30 1.01 -0.46 13.49
N ARG A 31 0.86 0.71 14.12
CA ARG A 31 -0.38 1.16 14.73
C ARG A 31 -0.79 2.49 14.11
N PHE A 32 -1.95 2.53 13.50
CA PHE A 32 -2.54 3.79 13.03
C PHE A 32 -3.06 4.60 14.22
N ASP A 33 -3.59 3.90 15.22
CA ASP A 33 -4.07 4.42 16.51
C ASP A 33 -4.26 3.25 17.49
N ASP A 34 -5.14 3.40 18.49
CA ASP A 34 -5.41 2.42 19.54
C ASP A 34 -6.20 1.20 19.04
N HIS A 35 -7.02 1.34 18.01
CA HIS A 35 -7.93 0.30 17.51
C HIS A 35 -7.61 -0.19 16.11
N ARG A 36 -6.78 0.52 15.35
CA ARG A 36 -6.34 0.17 13.99
C ARG A 36 -4.86 -0.16 13.92
N TYR A 37 -4.51 -1.34 13.41
CA TYR A 37 -3.12 -1.79 13.33
C TYR A 37 -2.86 -2.78 12.19
N LEU A 38 -1.57 -2.92 11.84
CA LEU A 38 -1.08 -3.91 10.87
C LEU A 38 -0.38 -5.05 11.60
N GLU A 39 -0.70 -6.27 11.18
CA GLU A 39 -0.11 -7.51 11.68
C GLU A 39 0.67 -8.18 10.55
N LEU A 40 1.96 -8.42 10.76
CA LEU A 40 2.80 -9.18 9.84
C LEU A 40 2.93 -10.60 10.36
N LYS A 41 2.51 -11.56 9.55
CA LYS A 41 2.69 -12.98 9.81
C LYS A 41 3.72 -13.54 8.84
N GLY A 42 4.90 -13.92 9.35
CA GLY A 42 6.00 -14.33 8.48
C GLY A 42 7.31 -14.59 9.21
N TRP A 43 8.41 -14.46 8.47
CA TRP A 43 9.79 -14.68 8.92
C TRP A 43 10.66 -13.52 8.48
N ASP A 44 11.66 -13.14 9.28
CA ASP A 44 12.65 -12.12 8.89
C ASP A 44 12.02 -10.81 8.38
N CYS A 45 10.89 -10.42 8.99
CA CYS A 45 10.10 -9.24 8.61
C CYS A 45 9.57 -9.24 7.17
N GLU A 46 9.31 -10.43 6.64
CA GLU A 46 8.65 -10.67 5.36
C GLU A 46 7.52 -11.69 5.50
N GLY A 47 6.34 -11.42 4.92
CA GLY A 47 5.24 -12.37 4.96
C GLY A 47 3.87 -11.82 4.56
N GLU A 48 2.82 -12.39 5.15
CA GLU A 48 1.44 -11.93 4.97
C GLU A 48 1.19 -10.69 5.81
N LEU A 49 0.55 -9.67 5.25
CA LEU A 49 0.13 -8.48 5.99
C LEU A 49 -1.38 -8.50 6.18
N TRP A 50 -1.80 -8.29 7.42
CA TRP A 50 -3.18 -8.19 7.85
C TRP A 50 -3.45 -6.80 8.43
N TYR A 51 -4.64 -6.28 8.16
CA TYR A 51 -5.16 -5.04 8.75
C TYR A 51 -6.30 -5.38 9.70
N THR A 52 -6.29 -4.75 10.87
CA THR A 52 -7.31 -4.93 11.89
C THR A 52 -7.84 -3.58 12.34
N ASP A 53 -9.16 -3.42 12.38
CA ASP A 53 -9.89 -2.33 13.04
C ASP A 53 -10.89 -2.96 14.01
N THR A 54 -10.60 -2.86 15.31
CA THR A 54 -11.42 -3.50 16.35
C THR A 54 -12.73 -2.78 16.61
N GLN A 55 -12.84 -1.48 16.30
CA GLN A 55 -14.09 -0.73 16.48
C GLN A 55 -15.07 -0.98 15.35
N LYS A 56 -14.57 -1.19 14.12
CA LYS A 56 -15.39 -1.53 12.94
C LYS A 56 -15.57 -3.04 12.74
N GLY A 57 -14.84 -3.86 13.49
CA GLY A 57 -14.86 -5.32 13.33
C GLY A 57 -14.27 -5.77 12.00
N ILE A 58 -13.28 -5.04 11.47
CA ILE A 58 -12.62 -5.34 10.20
C ILE A 58 -11.34 -6.13 10.49
N HIS A 59 -11.18 -7.25 9.79
CA HIS A 59 -9.93 -7.99 9.71
C HIS A 59 -9.75 -8.49 8.27
N SER A 60 -8.81 -7.90 7.55
CA SER A 60 -8.66 -8.09 6.11
C SER A 60 -7.18 -8.18 5.71
N GLN A 61 -6.90 -8.78 4.56
CA GLN A 61 -5.53 -9.10 4.14
C GLN A 61 -5.09 -8.20 2.97
N PRO A 62 -4.40 -7.06 3.21
CA PRO A 62 -3.82 -6.25 2.15
C PRO A 62 -2.77 -7.01 1.33
N PHE A 63 -1.92 -7.84 1.94
CA PHE A 63 -0.92 -8.62 1.22
C PHE A 63 -0.97 -10.09 1.62
N PHE A 64 -1.11 -10.95 0.62
CA PHE A 64 -1.22 -12.39 0.84
C PHE A 64 0.10 -13.08 1.16
N GLN A 65 1.25 -12.51 0.76
CA GLN A 65 2.62 -12.95 1.10
C GLN A 65 3.65 -11.89 0.66
N PHE A 66 4.92 -12.11 1.02
CA PHE A 66 6.10 -11.31 0.62
C PHE A 66 6.05 -9.81 0.94
N TYR A 67 5.12 -9.37 1.80
CA TYR A 67 5.13 -7.99 2.27
C TYR A 67 6.33 -7.75 3.17
N ARG A 68 7.04 -6.66 2.89
CA ARG A 68 8.11 -6.13 3.72
C ARG A 68 7.77 -4.71 4.12
N ILE A 69 8.01 -4.39 5.40
CA ILE A 69 7.64 -3.10 5.99
C ILE A 69 8.31 -1.93 5.26
N PHE A 70 7.60 -0.81 5.14
CA PHE A 70 8.20 0.42 4.65
C PHE A 70 9.15 1.02 5.70
N PRO A 71 10.42 1.31 5.33
CA PRO A 71 11.45 1.62 6.33
C PRO A 71 11.56 3.11 6.68
N LYS A 72 10.76 3.98 6.06
CA LYS A 72 10.82 5.43 6.29
C LYS A 72 9.66 5.90 7.17
N LYS A 73 9.64 7.19 7.44
CA LYS A 73 8.56 7.82 8.21
C LYS A 73 7.20 7.55 7.54
N PHE A 74 6.27 7.02 8.31
CA PHE A 74 4.92 6.66 7.89
C PHE A 74 3.89 7.20 8.89
N GLU A 75 3.11 8.20 8.47
CA GLU A 75 2.04 8.80 9.28
C GLU A 75 0.69 8.64 8.57
N HIS A 76 -0.26 8.02 9.24
CA HIS A 76 -1.53 7.65 8.60
C HIS A 76 -2.74 7.92 9.52
N PRO A 77 -3.17 9.19 9.65
CA PRO A 77 -4.38 9.55 10.39
C PRO A 77 -5.70 9.22 9.65
N SER A 78 -5.68 9.10 8.32
CA SER A 78 -6.91 8.90 7.53
C SER A 78 -7.58 7.57 7.86
N GLN A 79 -8.91 7.55 7.92
CA GLN A 79 -9.67 6.34 8.25
C GLN A 79 -10.29 5.67 7.05
N ARG A 80 -10.90 6.46 6.16
CA ARG A 80 -11.64 5.92 5.02
C ARG A 80 -10.70 5.46 3.92
N TYR A 81 -9.72 6.30 3.60
CA TYR A 81 -8.70 5.98 2.62
C TYR A 81 -7.43 5.51 3.32
N ILE A 82 -7.09 4.24 3.10
CA ILE A 82 -5.90 3.60 3.63
C ILE A 82 -4.95 3.30 2.48
N ALA A 83 -3.67 3.58 2.66
CA ALA A 83 -2.64 3.30 1.66
C ALA A 83 -1.39 2.82 2.38
N ILE A 84 -0.93 1.64 1.99
CA ILE A 84 0.18 0.94 2.62
C ILE A 84 1.33 0.89 1.62
N PRO A 85 2.44 1.60 1.86
CA PRO A 85 3.66 1.44 1.09
C PRO A 85 4.34 0.11 1.46
N ASN A 86 5.12 -0.40 0.52
CA ASN A 86 6.00 -1.53 0.74
C ASN A 86 7.47 -1.08 0.80
N TRP A 87 8.35 -2.00 1.16
CA TRP A 87 9.79 -1.79 1.23
C TRP A 87 10.39 -1.19 -0.05
N GLU A 88 9.98 -1.65 -1.24
CA GLU A 88 10.53 -1.26 -2.56
C GLU A 88 9.97 0.06 -3.11
N VAL A 89 8.86 0.58 -2.56
CA VAL A 89 8.21 1.83 -3.00
C VAL A 89 7.87 1.77 -4.50
N ASP A 90 7.46 0.60 -4.98
CA ASP A 90 7.14 0.33 -6.38
C ASP A 90 5.63 0.29 -6.66
N GLY A 91 4.82 0.41 -5.62
CA GLY A 91 3.38 0.45 -5.63
C GLY A 91 2.83 0.48 -4.22
N PHE A 92 1.51 0.50 -4.11
CA PHE A 92 0.80 0.64 -2.83
C PHE A 92 -0.37 -0.32 -2.79
N MET A 93 -0.72 -0.77 -1.59
CA MET A 93 -2.00 -1.44 -1.35
C MET A 93 -2.96 -0.43 -0.75
N VAL A 94 -4.09 -0.20 -1.42
CA VAL A 94 -5.04 0.86 -1.10
C VAL A 94 -6.40 0.30 -0.75
N SER A 95 -7.04 0.89 0.24
CA SER A 95 -8.46 0.71 0.57
C SER A 95 -9.16 2.06 0.57
N LYS A 96 -10.37 2.12 0.02
CA LYS A 96 -11.23 3.32 -0.01
C LYS A 96 -12.47 3.19 0.89
N ASP A 97 -12.52 2.11 1.65
CA ASP A 97 -13.70 1.65 2.39
C ASP A 97 -13.35 1.19 3.82
N TYR A 98 -12.43 1.92 4.47
CA TYR A 98 -11.98 1.70 5.85
C TYR A 98 -11.18 0.41 6.09
N GLY A 99 -10.59 -0.14 5.03
CA GLY A 99 -9.83 -1.38 5.08
C GLY A 99 -10.66 -2.63 4.82
N GLN A 100 -11.89 -2.53 4.30
CA GLN A 100 -12.70 -3.71 3.99
C GLN A 100 -12.19 -4.43 2.73
N THR A 101 -11.90 -3.67 1.68
CA THR A 101 -11.34 -4.19 0.43
C THR A 101 -10.03 -3.50 0.09
N TRP A 102 -9.19 -4.19 -0.69
CA TRP A 102 -7.85 -3.76 -1.02
C TRP A 102 -7.60 -3.88 -2.53
N GLU A 103 -6.88 -2.90 -3.07
CA GLU A 103 -6.49 -2.82 -4.47
C GLU A 103 -5.01 -2.42 -4.58
N GLY A 104 -4.27 -3.16 -5.41
CA GLY A 104 -2.89 -2.83 -5.74
C GLY A 104 -2.86 -1.69 -6.75
N VAL A 105 -2.17 -0.61 -6.42
CA VAL A 105 -2.09 0.61 -7.24
C VAL A 105 -0.65 1.03 -7.47
N GLY A 106 -0.43 1.73 -8.58
CA GLY A 106 0.90 2.14 -9.01
C GLY A 106 1.01 3.63 -9.28
N PHE A 107 2.13 3.98 -9.89
CA PHE A 107 2.41 5.33 -10.35
C PHE A 107 1.77 5.61 -11.71
N SER A 108 1.45 6.87 -11.99
CA SER A 108 0.88 7.28 -13.26
C SER A 108 1.81 6.98 -14.43
N PRO A 109 1.27 6.61 -15.60
CA PRO A 109 2.07 6.41 -16.78
C PRO A 109 2.65 7.74 -17.29
N GLY A 110 3.94 7.72 -17.66
CA GLY A 110 4.68 8.87 -18.14
C GLY A 110 5.74 9.34 -17.15
N GLU A 111 6.44 10.41 -17.51
CA GLU A 111 7.60 10.92 -16.79
C GLU A 111 7.14 11.64 -15.50
N ASN A 112 7.45 11.06 -14.34
CA ASN A 112 7.28 11.72 -13.04
C ASN A 112 8.62 12.18 -12.47
N GLU A 113 9.71 11.51 -12.85
CA GLU A 113 11.06 11.82 -12.42
C GLU A 113 11.85 12.57 -13.50
N PRO A 114 12.86 13.39 -13.13
CA PRO A 114 13.71 14.11 -14.08
C PRO A 114 14.48 13.21 -15.06
N ASN A 115 14.66 11.93 -14.73
CA ASN A 115 15.31 10.96 -15.60
C ASN A 115 14.33 10.27 -16.58
N GLY A 116 13.06 10.67 -16.59
CA GLY A 116 12.00 10.11 -17.45
C GLY A 116 11.26 8.92 -16.82
N ASP A 117 11.68 8.44 -15.64
CA ASP A 117 10.98 7.34 -14.99
C ASP A 117 9.61 7.77 -14.45
N ASN A 118 8.70 6.81 -14.34
CA ASN A 118 7.37 7.07 -13.80
C ASN A 118 7.32 6.99 -12.26
N ARG A 119 8.35 6.45 -11.62
CA ARG A 119 8.40 6.21 -10.18
C ARG A 119 9.76 6.60 -9.62
N PRO A 120 9.84 6.95 -8.33
CA PRO A 120 11.10 7.33 -7.74
C PRO A 120 11.98 6.09 -7.50
N PRO A 121 13.31 6.26 -7.48
CA PRO A 121 14.20 5.31 -6.85
C PRO A 121 13.80 5.13 -5.39
N ARG A 122 13.83 3.88 -4.92
CA ARG A 122 13.42 3.54 -3.55
C ARG A 122 14.21 4.32 -2.50
N GLU A 123 15.50 4.48 -2.72
CA GLU A 123 16.44 5.21 -1.86
C GLU A 123 16.13 6.70 -1.73
N ASP A 124 15.27 7.24 -2.60
CA ASP A 124 14.83 8.63 -2.57
C ASP A 124 13.58 8.84 -1.74
N ALA A 125 12.88 7.77 -1.33
CA ALA A 125 11.74 7.89 -0.42
C ALA A 125 12.19 8.48 0.93
N VAL A 126 11.50 9.56 1.34
CA VAL A 126 11.74 10.28 2.60
C VAL A 126 10.64 9.96 3.61
N SER A 127 9.37 10.03 3.19
CA SER A 127 8.22 9.72 4.03
C SER A 127 6.99 9.39 3.20
N PHE A 128 6.06 8.66 3.81
CA PHE A 128 4.75 8.40 3.26
C PHE A 128 3.69 8.88 4.26
N THR A 129 2.76 9.72 3.83
CA THR A 129 1.76 10.32 4.71
C THR A 129 0.39 10.19 4.09
N VAL A 130 -0.62 9.80 4.86
CA VAL A 130 -2.00 9.72 4.38
C VAL A 130 -2.91 10.56 5.25
N VAL A 131 -3.25 11.75 4.76
CA VAL A 131 -3.96 12.78 5.52
C VAL A 131 -5.06 13.36 4.65
N ASN A 132 -6.20 13.68 5.26
CA ASN A 132 -7.40 14.16 4.56
C ASN A 132 -7.80 13.24 3.40
N ASP A 133 -7.73 11.91 3.60
CA ASP A 133 -8.11 10.92 2.60
C ASP A 133 -7.35 11.03 1.26
N GLN A 134 -6.11 11.55 1.31
CA GLN A 134 -5.16 11.64 0.21
C GLN A 134 -3.79 11.13 0.69
N ALA A 135 -3.10 10.37 -0.14
CA ALA A 135 -1.75 9.90 0.17
C ALA A 135 -0.68 10.76 -0.49
N PHE A 136 0.46 10.88 0.18
CA PHE A 136 1.60 11.67 -0.21
C PHE A 136 2.88 10.87 0.01
N LEU A 137 3.64 10.62 -1.05
CA LEU A 137 5.00 10.10 -0.98
C LEU A 137 5.96 11.26 -1.22
N GLN A 138 6.63 11.70 -0.17
CA GLN A 138 7.72 12.66 -0.26
C GLN A 138 9.00 11.93 -0.65
N THR A 139 9.65 12.39 -1.72
CA THR A 139 10.99 11.94 -2.12
C THR A 139 12.00 13.07 -1.99
N LYS A 140 13.28 12.80 -2.29
CA LYS A 140 14.31 13.84 -2.34
C LYS A 140 14.05 14.90 -3.42
N HIS A 141 13.28 14.57 -4.45
CA HIS A 141 13.13 15.40 -5.65
C HIS A 141 11.69 15.80 -5.96
N ARG A 142 10.71 15.00 -5.52
CA ARG A 142 9.31 15.13 -5.90
C ARG A 142 8.37 14.92 -4.72
N LEU A 143 7.16 15.44 -4.89
CA LEU A 143 6.00 15.06 -4.09
C LEU A 143 5.05 14.27 -4.98
N TYR A 144 4.99 12.97 -4.73
CA TYR A 144 3.95 12.12 -5.30
C TYR A 144 2.71 12.22 -4.44
N MET A 145 1.55 12.16 -5.09
CA MET A 145 0.27 12.19 -4.41
C MET A 145 -0.75 11.32 -5.13
N SER A 146 -1.69 10.78 -4.38
CA SER A 146 -2.96 10.37 -4.97
C SER A 146 -3.80 11.59 -5.33
N SER A 147 -4.89 11.43 -6.06
CA SER A 147 -5.88 12.49 -6.24
C SER A 147 -6.53 12.87 -4.91
N LYS A 148 -7.09 14.08 -4.83
CA LYS A 148 -7.89 14.51 -3.68
C LYS A 148 -9.15 13.63 -3.55
N PRO A 149 -9.68 13.43 -2.34
CA PRO A 149 -11.02 12.86 -2.17
C PRO A 149 -12.09 13.83 -2.70
N PHE A 150 -13.18 13.41 -3.31
CA PHE A 150 -13.54 12.14 -3.94
C PHE A 150 -13.49 12.31 -5.47
N ASP A 151 -13.99 11.36 -6.26
CA ASP A 151 -14.18 11.56 -7.71
C ASP A 151 -14.98 12.83 -8.02
N ASP A 152 -14.66 13.47 -9.15
CA ASP A 152 -15.38 14.66 -9.59
C ASP A 152 -16.85 14.30 -9.88
N PRO A 153 -17.82 15.01 -9.26
CA PRO A 153 -19.25 14.70 -9.43
C PRO A 153 -19.72 14.70 -10.89
N ARG A 154 -19.02 15.41 -11.78
CA ARG A 154 -19.38 15.53 -13.20
C ARG A 154 -19.14 14.25 -14.00
N ILE A 155 -18.21 13.40 -13.55
CA ILE A 155 -17.83 12.14 -14.19
C ILE A 155 -18.41 10.91 -13.46
N LEU A 156 -19.20 11.12 -12.40
CA LEU A 156 -19.95 10.03 -11.77
C LEU A 156 -21.07 9.52 -12.69
N PRO A 157 -21.58 8.28 -12.50
CA PRO A 157 -22.68 7.76 -13.30
C PRO A 157 -23.88 8.70 -13.38
N GLY A 158 -24.30 9.06 -14.59
CA GLY A 158 -25.38 10.02 -14.85
C GLY A 158 -24.96 11.50 -14.76
N GLY A 159 -23.67 11.78 -14.54
CA GLY A 159 -23.09 13.11 -14.56
C GLY A 159 -23.05 13.74 -15.96
N PRO A 160 -22.90 15.07 -16.05
CA PRO A 160 -22.88 15.80 -17.32
C PRO A 160 -21.61 15.62 -18.15
N GLY A 161 -20.56 14.96 -17.65
CA GLY A 161 -19.23 14.97 -18.25
C GLY A 161 -18.48 16.29 -18.06
N ILE A 162 -17.25 16.35 -18.55
CA ILE A 162 -16.39 17.53 -18.50
C ILE A 162 -15.93 17.88 -19.90
N LYS A 163 -16.45 18.99 -20.44
CA LYS A 163 -16.03 19.53 -21.73
C LYS A 163 -14.78 20.39 -21.58
N TYR A 164 -13.81 20.17 -22.44
CA TYR A 164 -12.57 20.92 -22.49
C TYR A 164 -12.14 21.16 -23.95
N ARG A 165 -10.98 21.82 -24.13
CA ARG A 165 -10.36 22.01 -25.43
C ARG A 165 -8.96 21.45 -25.41
N LEU A 166 -8.60 20.72 -26.46
CA LEU A 166 -7.23 20.29 -26.72
C LEU A 166 -6.35 21.51 -27.01
N ASP A 167 -5.03 21.33 -26.92
CA ASP A 167 -4.06 22.38 -27.28
C ASP A 167 -4.20 22.82 -28.76
N SER A 168 -4.72 21.94 -29.63
CA SER A 168 -5.09 22.24 -31.02
C SER A 168 -6.31 23.15 -31.16
N GLY A 169 -7.05 23.40 -30.07
CA GLY A 169 -8.28 24.18 -30.02
C GLY A 169 -9.57 23.39 -30.26
N GLU A 170 -9.45 22.12 -30.68
CA GLU A 170 -10.57 21.21 -30.90
C GLU A 170 -11.28 20.89 -29.58
N PRO A 171 -12.62 20.85 -29.55
CA PRO A 171 -13.38 20.48 -28.36
C PRO A 171 -13.27 18.97 -28.10
N ASP A 172 -13.20 18.60 -26.83
CA ASP A 172 -13.18 17.21 -26.39
C ASP A 172 -13.90 17.08 -25.02
N GLU A 173 -14.16 15.86 -24.57
CA GLU A 173 -14.96 15.62 -23.37
C GLU A 173 -14.53 14.38 -22.59
N ILE A 174 -14.49 14.52 -21.26
CA ILE A 174 -14.44 13.38 -20.33
C ILE A 174 -15.87 12.95 -20.06
N THR A 175 -16.22 11.72 -20.40
CA THR A 175 -17.57 11.20 -20.17
C THR A 175 -17.62 10.33 -18.91
N PRO A 176 -18.80 10.19 -18.25
CA PRO A 176 -18.97 9.28 -17.13
C PRO A 176 -18.63 7.81 -17.43
N GLU A 177 -18.68 7.39 -18.70
CA GLU A 177 -18.34 6.04 -19.13
C GLU A 177 -16.82 5.81 -19.19
N TYR A 178 -16.05 6.89 -19.37
CA TYR A 178 -14.59 6.88 -19.43
C TYR A 178 -13.99 7.96 -18.53
N PRO A 179 -14.20 7.87 -17.21
CA PRO A 179 -13.83 8.92 -16.25
C PRO A 179 -12.32 9.03 -16.00
N GLY A 180 -11.50 8.15 -16.60
CA GLY A 180 -10.06 8.15 -16.37
C GLY A 180 -9.68 7.51 -15.03
N TRP A 181 -8.88 8.22 -14.24
CA TRP A 181 -8.27 7.67 -13.02
C TRP A 181 -9.15 7.99 -11.80
N ALA A 182 -9.76 6.96 -11.22
CA ALA A 182 -10.58 7.12 -10.03
C ALA A 182 -9.77 7.56 -8.79
N TRP A 183 -10.47 8.18 -7.85
CA TRP A 183 -9.93 8.70 -6.61
C TRP A 183 -9.09 7.65 -5.90
N GLY A 184 -7.85 8.02 -5.59
CA GLY A 184 -6.94 7.21 -4.78
C GLY A 184 -6.29 6.02 -5.50
N LEU A 185 -6.61 5.77 -6.78
CA LEU A 185 -6.12 4.57 -7.47
C LEU A 185 -4.85 4.76 -8.30
N ILE A 186 -4.23 5.95 -8.22
CA ILE A 186 -2.99 6.25 -8.93
C ILE A 186 -2.19 7.31 -8.20
N TYR A 187 -0.86 7.22 -8.30
CA TYR A 187 0.08 8.16 -7.67
C TYR A 187 0.84 8.92 -8.73
N PHE A 188 0.87 10.24 -8.64
CA PHE A 188 1.46 11.11 -9.66
C PHE A 188 2.15 12.31 -9.02
N THR A 189 3.04 12.92 -9.77
CA THR A 189 3.59 14.24 -9.49
C THR A 189 2.83 15.31 -10.27
N LYS A 190 2.92 16.58 -9.88
CA LYS A 190 2.30 17.67 -10.64
C LYS A 190 2.83 17.72 -12.07
N GLU A 191 4.12 17.42 -12.24
CA GLU A 191 4.82 17.36 -13.51
C GLU A 191 4.32 16.19 -14.36
N GLY A 192 4.22 14.99 -13.79
CA GLY A 192 3.68 13.81 -14.49
C GLY A 192 2.19 13.92 -14.81
N LEU A 193 1.50 14.91 -14.25
CA LEU A 193 0.13 15.23 -14.57
C LEU A 193 0.03 16.14 -15.81
N GLU A 194 1.09 16.84 -16.21
CA GLU A 194 1.08 17.72 -17.38
C GLU A 194 0.64 16.98 -18.66
N GLY A 195 -0.18 17.65 -19.48
CA GLY A 195 -0.79 17.07 -20.67
C GLY A 195 -1.80 15.94 -20.42
N LYS A 196 -2.08 15.53 -19.18
CA LYS A 196 -3.09 14.50 -18.88
C LYS A 196 -4.49 15.10 -18.84
N VAL A 197 -5.44 14.41 -19.48
CA VAL A 197 -6.86 14.80 -19.55
C VAL A 197 -7.51 14.87 -18.16
N VAL A 198 -7.15 13.97 -17.24
CA VAL A 198 -7.69 13.93 -15.86
C VAL A 198 -7.48 15.23 -15.08
N ARG A 199 -6.57 16.13 -15.53
CA ARG A 199 -6.41 17.48 -14.96
C ARG A 199 -7.67 18.34 -14.98
N HIS A 200 -8.63 18.02 -15.85
CA HIS A 200 -9.88 18.75 -15.93
C HIS A 200 -10.88 18.39 -14.81
N GLU A 201 -10.64 17.29 -14.11
CA GLU A 201 -11.40 16.87 -12.94
C GLU A 201 -10.94 17.60 -11.67
N SER A 202 -11.89 17.95 -10.79
CA SER A 202 -11.63 18.77 -9.60
C SER A 202 -10.66 18.14 -8.60
N ASN A 203 -10.62 16.80 -8.54
CA ASN A 203 -9.75 16.02 -7.66
C ASN A 203 -8.27 16.00 -8.11
N TYR A 204 -7.98 16.48 -9.32
CA TYR A 204 -6.62 16.66 -9.86
C TYR A 204 -6.21 18.14 -9.94
N GLN A 205 -7.03 19.07 -9.42
CA GLN A 205 -6.78 20.50 -9.42
C GLN A 205 -6.37 21.02 -8.05
N ASP A 206 -5.74 22.21 -8.01
CA ASP A 206 -5.32 22.92 -6.80
C ASP A 206 -4.50 22.05 -5.83
N LEU A 207 -3.65 21.19 -6.39
CA LEU A 207 -2.87 20.22 -5.63
C LEU A 207 -1.81 20.94 -4.77
N PRO A 208 -1.48 20.43 -3.58
CA PRO A 208 -0.53 21.10 -2.68
C PRO A 208 0.92 20.97 -3.18
N ASP A 209 1.79 21.91 -2.82
CA ASP A 209 3.23 21.84 -3.10
C ASP A 209 4.02 21.04 -2.05
N LYS A 210 3.40 20.76 -0.91
CA LYS A 210 3.98 20.04 0.22
C LYS A 210 2.94 19.17 0.90
N THR A 211 3.37 18.11 1.55
CA THR A 211 2.49 17.28 2.40
C THR A 211 1.76 18.15 3.43
N PRO A 212 0.42 18.05 3.52
CA PRO A 212 -0.35 18.74 4.55
C PRO A 212 0.10 18.35 5.97
N GLU A 213 -0.02 19.29 6.90
CA GLU A 213 0.33 19.05 8.30
C GLU A 213 -0.58 17.99 8.93
N VAL A 214 0.02 17.00 9.58
CA VAL A 214 -0.68 15.98 10.37
C VAL A 214 -0.85 16.48 11.80
N LYS A 215 -2.09 16.65 12.25
CA LYS A 215 -2.43 17.17 13.59
C LYS A 215 -3.04 16.10 14.47
N GLY A 216 -2.59 16.04 15.73
CA GLY A 216 -3.19 15.17 16.76
C GLY A 216 -3.05 13.66 16.48
N TYR A 217 -2.08 13.26 15.66
CA TYR A 217 -1.86 11.86 15.33
C TYR A 217 -1.24 11.10 16.50
N THR A 218 -1.83 9.96 16.86
CA THR A 218 -1.45 9.15 18.03
C THR A 218 -0.87 7.79 17.65
N GLY A 219 -0.83 7.46 16.36
CA GLY A 219 -0.23 6.23 15.86
C GLY A 219 1.30 6.27 15.88
N TRP A 220 1.89 5.22 15.34
CA TRP A 220 3.34 5.15 15.17
C TRP A 220 3.75 5.96 13.94
N ASP A 221 4.91 6.60 14.02
CA ASP A 221 5.50 7.36 12.91
C ASP A 221 6.41 6.50 12.01
N HIS A 222 6.65 5.24 12.37
CA HIS A 222 7.43 4.26 11.62
C HIS A 222 6.84 2.86 11.83
N MET A 223 6.91 2.04 10.78
CA MET A 223 6.72 0.61 10.92
C MET A 223 7.89 0.01 11.71
N ARG A 224 7.61 -1.05 12.46
CA ARG A 224 8.58 -1.74 13.32
C ARG A 224 8.42 -3.23 13.12
N CYS A 225 9.52 -3.96 13.10
CA CYS A 225 9.46 -5.41 13.07
C CYS A 225 10.70 -5.98 13.75
N ASP A 226 10.50 -7.03 14.55
CA ASP A 226 11.57 -7.77 15.19
C ASP A 226 12.00 -8.92 14.27
N MET A 227 13.25 -8.83 13.79
CA MET A 227 13.88 -9.80 12.89
C MET A 227 14.17 -11.14 13.57
N ASP A 228 14.27 -11.17 14.91
CA ASP A 228 14.56 -12.37 15.67
C ASP A 228 13.28 -13.04 16.20
N ALA A 229 12.13 -12.44 15.97
CA ALA A 229 10.86 -12.96 16.42
C ALA A 229 10.58 -14.30 15.73
N GLY A 230 10.45 -15.36 16.54
CA GLY A 230 10.20 -16.72 16.04
C GLY A 230 11.46 -17.53 15.73
N ARG A 231 12.67 -16.98 15.88
CA ARG A 231 13.91 -17.78 15.89
C ARG A 231 14.03 -18.62 17.16
#